data_AF-A0A5F1YGV3-F1
#
_entry.id   AF-A0A5F1YGV3-F1
#
_cell.length_a   1.000
_cell.length_b   1.000
_cell.length_c   1.000
_cell.angle_alpha   90.00
_cell.angle_beta   90.00
_cell.angle_gamma   90.00
#
_symmetry.space_group_name_H-M   'P 1'
#
loop_
_entity.id
_entity.type
_entity.pdbx_description
1 polymer ?
#
loop_
_entity_poly.entity_id
_entity_poly.type
_entity_poly.pdbx_seq_one_letter_code
_entity_poly.pdbx_strand_id
1 'polypeptide(L)'
;MPQLKLQSFSLPDNFIKDHLSVSEFEKLKTKFKTPFLKAWIAIQEGLSKPFSVTEGRAIDINWKKEAVQSAPLKPGIPFFEGHGKDNSKDGRIEHGEIVKIIDLEMDGKMTKAIIGAFPESKKALVQKKDIVSMEFDADVDEDESASPVAEFIGKTIEAISAIALGESSKDSPGFPGVRALSELQAFTPNTTTENPKGKSNMPTIEEILAALNTDIVRSWITKNKDVHVGMVFPEDRYMPDFIEDENAKGTGKGHYKNGEKSIRKLLNDHQEKVNKAMTDIEAERKEITLRTERANATSSVLESVKGKKLPEAVRKELESRIQELDMETYKTDKTKAISTFVDKVVESELKVIARHQGEAQAKKLREDWFKDSKGKETPQKESTETKDYLEEEDEDEEESENSLSLPKDED
;
A
#
# COMPACT_ATOMS: atom_id res chain seq x y z
N MET A 1 -2.85 26.48 3.83
CA MET A 1 -2.02 25.26 3.96
C MET A 1 -2.75 24.13 3.25
N PRO A 2 -2.11 23.41 2.32
CA PRO A 2 -2.76 22.30 1.65
C PRO A 2 -2.88 21.12 2.61
N GLN A 3 -4.11 20.76 2.96
CA GLN A 3 -4.44 19.50 3.63
C GLN A 3 -4.09 18.36 2.66
N LEU A 4 -3.01 17.66 2.95
CA LEU A 4 -2.73 16.36 2.35
C LEU A 4 -3.86 15.41 2.74
N LYS A 5 -4.77 15.15 1.81
CA LYS A 5 -5.73 14.06 1.93
C LYS A 5 -4.94 12.76 1.85
N LEU A 6 -4.85 12.04 2.97
CA LEU A 6 -4.49 10.63 3.00
C LEU A 6 -5.32 9.90 1.94
N GLN A 7 -4.66 9.41 0.89
CA GLN A 7 -5.26 8.45 -0.02
C GLN A 7 -5.60 7.21 0.79
N SER A 8 -6.89 7.04 1.09
CA SER A 8 -7.41 5.84 1.72
C SER A 8 -7.35 4.70 0.70
N PHE A 9 -6.27 3.92 0.71
CA PHE A 9 -6.29 2.62 0.07
C PHE A 9 -7.20 1.72 0.91
N SER A 10 -8.48 1.59 0.56
CA SER A 10 -9.30 0.52 1.13
C SER A 10 -8.82 -0.79 0.51
N LEU A 11 -8.21 -1.67 1.29
CA LEU A 11 -8.12 -3.07 0.88
C LEU A 11 -9.55 -3.62 0.75
N PRO A 12 -9.80 -4.57 -0.18
CA PRO A 12 -11.15 -5.05 -0.45
C PRO A 12 -11.77 -5.71 0.80
N ASP A 13 -13.10 -5.68 0.89
CA ASP A 13 -13.92 -6.31 1.94
C ASP A 13 -13.62 -7.80 2.17
N ASN A 14 -12.81 -8.41 1.30
CA ASN A 14 -12.43 -9.82 1.30
C ASN A 14 -11.07 -10.11 1.96
N PHE A 15 -10.31 -9.11 2.42
CA PHE A 15 -8.93 -9.33 2.92
C PHE A 15 -8.82 -10.48 3.94
N ILE A 16 -9.74 -10.55 4.91
CA ILE A 16 -9.78 -11.62 5.90
C ILE A 16 -10.10 -12.98 5.24
N LYS A 17 -11.02 -13.02 4.28
CA LYS A 17 -11.41 -14.25 3.58
C LYS A 17 -10.28 -14.80 2.70
N ASP A 18 -9.50 -13.90 2.10
CA ASP A 18 -8.41 -14.27 1.20
C ASP A 18 -7.20 -14.86 1.96
N HIS A 19 -7.06 -14.53 3.25
CA HIS A 19 -5.89 -14.91 4.06
C HIS A 19 -6.19 -15.85 5.23
N LEU A 20 -7.45 -16.04 5.59
CA LEU A 20 -7.88 -16.98 6.61
C LEU A 20 -8.54 -18.20 5.97
N SER A 21 -7.88 -19.34 6.05
CA SER A 21 -8.43 -20.59 5.52
C SER A 21 -9.65 -21.06 6.31
N VAL A 22 -10.49 -21.88 5.67
CA VAL A 22 -11.67 -22.48 6.31
C VAL A 22 -11.29 -23.27 7.57
N SER A 23 -10.17 -24.00 7.54
CA SER A 23 -9.72 -24.80 8.69
C SER A 23 -9.24 -23.93 9.86
N GLU A 24 -8.55 -22.81 9.58
CA GLU A 24 -8.19 -21.83 10.61
C GLU A 24 -9.43 -21.18 11.20
N PHE A 25 -10.40 -20.81 10.36
CA PHE A 25 -11.66 -20.22 10.80
C PHE A 25 -12.49 -21.17 11.69
N GLU A 26 -12.56 -22.46 11.36
CA GLU A 26 -13.25 -23.45 12.20
C GLU A 26 -12.54 -23.64 13.55
N LYS A 27 -11.19 -23.58 13.60
CA LYS A 27 -10.45 -23.54 14.87
C LYS A 27 -10.76 -22.29 15.68
N LEU A 28 -11.02 -21.16 15.05
CA LEU A 28 -11.42 -19.95 15.79
C LEU A 28 -12.82 -20.09 16.38
N LYS A 29 -13.74 -20.77 15.69
CA LYS A 29 -15.09 -21.02 16.21
C LYS A 29 -15.13 -21.91 17.45
N THR A 30 -14.14 -22.80 17.63
CA THR A 30 -14.06 -23.63 18.86
C THR A 30 -13.65 -22.80 20.07
N LYS A 31 -12.80 -21.78 19.87
CA LYS A 31 -12.34 -20.86 20.93
C LYS A 31 -13.32 -19.70 21.17
N PHE A 32 -13.77 -19.07 20.11
CA PHE A 32 -14.73 -17.97 20.11
C PHE A 32 -15.98 -18.47 19.40
N LYS A 33 -17.04 -18.85 20.14
CA LYS A 33 -18.27 -19.44 19.56
C LYS A 33 -18.80 -18.69 18.33
N THR A 34 -18.70 -17.36 18.36
CA THR A 34 -19.01 -16.44 17.27
C THR A 34 -17.93 -15.36 17.24
N PRO A 35 -16.84 -15.56 16.48
CA PRO A 35 -15.76 -14.59 16.44
C PRO A 35 -16.17 -13.38 15.61
N PHE A 36 -15.90 -12.19 16.14
CA PHE A 36 -15.73 -10.99 15.35
C PHE A 36 -14.26 -10.90 14.94
N LEU A 37 -13.99 -10.79 13.65
CA LEU A 37 -12.66 -10.69 13.10
C LEU A 37 -12.43 -9.27 12.57
N LYS A 38 -11.25 -8.73 12.82
CA LYS A 38 -10.85 -7.44 12.26
C LYS A 38 -9.37 -7.44 11.96
N ALA A 39 -9.01 -6.84 10.84
CA ALA A 39 -7.64 -6.79 10.34
C ALA A 39 -7.09 -5.37 10.43
N TRP A 40 -5.81 -5.25 10.78
CA TRP A 40 -5.09 -3.98 10.82
C TRP A 40 -3.68 -4.14 10.24
N ILE A 41 -3.10 -3.02 9.79
CA ILE A 41 -1.65 -2.92 9.66
C ILE A 41 -1.07 -2.76 11.07
N ALA A 42 -0.13 -3.63 11.46
CA ALA A 42 0.51 -3.58 12.78
C ALA A 42 1.83 -2.79 12.76
N ILE A 43 2.65 -3.02 11.72
CA ILE A 43 3.95 -2.37 11.53
C ILE A 43 4.24 -2.22 10.03
N GLN A 44 4.93 -1.14 9.67
CA GLN A 44 5.38 -0.84 8.32
C GLN A 44 6.77 -0.18 8.37
N GLU A 45 7.55 -0.37 7.31
CA GLU A 45 8.85 0.27 7.09
C GLU A 45 8.78 1.81 7.06
N GLY A 46 9.79 2.44 7.66
CA GLY A 46 9.98 3.88 7.70
C GLY A 46 9.85 4.49 9.10
N LEU A 47 9.56 5.79 9.15
CA LEU A 47 9.61 6.58 10.38
C LEU A 47 8.37 6.41 11.25
N SER A 48 8.59 6.00 12.49
CA SER A 48 7.59 5.88 13.56
C SER A 48 7.83 6.92 14.65
N LYS A 49 6.80 7.20 15.46
CA LYS A 49 6.85 8.10 16.62
C LYS A 49 6.25 7.44 17.88
N PRO A 50 6.75 6.29 18.33
CA PRO A 50 6.24 5.64 19.54
C PRO A 50 6.53 6.48 20.80
N PHE A 51 5.70 6.28 21.83
CA PHE A 51 5.94 6.83 23.15
C PHE A 51 6.88 5.90 23.93
N SER A 52 8.07 6.39 24.29
CA SER A 52 8.99 5.64 25.15
C SER A 52 8.58 5.81 26.61
N VAL A 53 8.26 4.69 27.27
CA VAL A 53 7.94 4.67 28.71
C VAL A 53 9.16 5.07 29.54
N THR A 54 10.35 4.62 29.14
CA THR A 54 11.63 4.92 29.81
C THR A 54 11.97 6.40 29.74
N GLU A 55 11.83 7.01 28.56
CA GLU A 55 12.17 8.43 28.33
C GLU A 55 11.02 9.38 28.69
N GLY A 56 9.81 8.86 28.89
CA GLY A 56 8.61 9.66 29.16
C GLY A 56 8.21 10.60 28.02
N ARG A 57 8.63 10.32 26.79
CA ARG A 57 8.38 11.17 25.60
C ARG A 57 8.24 10.34 24.33
N ALA A 58 7.68 10.95 23.29
CA ALA A 58 7.71 10.38 21.95
C ALA A 58 9.14 10.44 21.38
N ILE A 59 9.57 9.35 20.75
CA ILE A 59 10.87 9.24 20.08
C ILE A 59 10.65 8.88 18.61
N ASP A 60 11.46 9.44 17.72
CA ASP A 60 11.40 9.16 16.29
C ASP A 60 12.30 7.96 16.00
N ILE A 61 11.73 6.84 15.52
CA ILE A 61 12.48 5.62 15.19
C ILE A 61 12.30 5.30 13.71
N ASN A 62 13.41 5.18 12.98
CA ASN A 62 13.41 4.75 11.59
C ASN A 62 13.56 3.22 11.50
N TRP A 63 12.52 2.55 11.01
CA TRP A 63 12.48 1.09 10.87
C TRP A 63 12.90 0.66 9.48
N LYS A 64 14.01 -0.07 9.41
CA LYS A 64 14.46 -0.74 8.19
C LYS A 64 13.60 -1.96 7.89
N LYS A 65 13.60 -2.37 6.62
CA LYS A 65 12.89 -3.56 6.15
C LYS A 65 13.19 -4.81 6.98
N GLU A 66 14.46 -5.00 7.34
CA GLU A 66 14.92 -6.17 8.11
C GLU A 66 14.30 -6.21 9.50
N ALA A 67 14.21 -5.05 10.18
CA ALA A 67 13.62 -4.93 11.51
C ALA A 67 12.10 -5.19 11.48
N VAL A 68 11.42 -4.71 10.44
CA VAL A 68 9.99 -5.01 10.23
C VAL A 68 9.79 -6.50 9.96
N GLN A 69 10.65 -7.10 9.13
CA GLN A 69 10.56 -8.51 8.76
C GLN A 69 10.83 -9.45 9.93
N SER A 70 11.81 -9.13 10.78
CA SER A 70 12.19 -9.89 11.97
C SER A 70 11.32 -9.63 13.19
N ALA A 71 10.40 -8.66 13.15
CA ALA A 71 9.52 -8.33 14.26
C ALA A 71 8.78 -9.58 14.79
N PRO A 72 8.87 -9.88 16.11
CA PRO A 72 8.41 -11.13 16.71
C PRO A 72 6.88 -11.17 16.92
N LEU A 73 6.12 -10.73 15.92
CA LEU A 73 4.66 -10.87 15.89
C LEU A 73 4.29 -12.35 15.72
N LYS A 74 3.43 -12.86 16.61
CA LYS A 74 2.96 -14.25 16.60
C LYS A 74 1.49 -14.35 16.98
N PRO A 75 0.77 -15.40 16.53
CA PRO A 75 -0.58 -15.65 17.00
C PRO A 75 -0.62 -15.83 18.53
N GLY A 76 -1.73 -15.44 19.15
CA GLY A 76 -1.94 -15.47 20.60
C GLY A 76 -1.49 -14.21 21.34
N ILE A 77 -0.87 -13.23 20.68
CA ILE A 77 -0.62 -11.92 21.32
C ILE A 77 -1.97 -11.25 21.62
N PRO A 78 -2.24 -10.85 22.88
CA PRO A 78 -3.54 -10.31 23.28
C PRO A 78 -3.74 -8.85 22.85
N PHE A 79 -5.00 -8.51 22.62
CA PHE A 79 -5.46 -7.14 22.40
C PHE A 79 -6.07 -6.54 23.67
N PHE A 80 -5.76 -5.27 23.93
CA PHE A 80 -6.32 -4.48 25.03
C PHE A 80 -6.93 -3.17 24.54
N GLU A 81 -7.83 -2.58 25.31
CA GLU A 81 -8.26 -1.20 25.07
C GLU A 81 -7.18 -0.21 25.54
N GLY A 82 -6.56 0.49 24.59
CA GLY A 82 -5.48 1.44 24.86
C GLY A 82 -4.18 0.81 25.38
N HIS A 83 -3.20 1.68 25.64
CA HIS A 83 -1.91 1.31 26.19
C HIS A 83 -1.95 1.07 27.70
N GLY A 84 -1.13 0.14 28.17
CA GLY A 84 -0.78 0.02 29.58
C GLY A 84 0.05 1.19 30.08
N LYS A 85 0.30 1.24 31.40
CA LYS A 85 1.33 2.14 31.97
C LYS A 85 2.74 1.68 31.60
N ASP A 86 2.88 0.38 31.38
CA ASP A 86 4.07 -0.35 31.01
C ASP A 86 3.66 -1.50 30.07
N ASN A 87 4.64 -2.35 29.71
CA ASN A 87 4.42 -3.54 28.88
C ASN A 87 3.79 -4.72 29.66
N SER A 88 3.38 -4.53 30.92
CA SER A 88 2.71 -5.56 31.72
C SER A 88 1.27 -5.78 31.26
N LYS A 89 0.82 -7.03 31.42
CA LYS A 89 -0.54 -7.49 31.13
C LYS A 89 -1.38 -7.62 32.40
N ASP A 90 -0.74 -7.51 33.57
CA ASP A 90 -1.37 -7.80 34.85
C ASP A 90 -2.52 -6.83 35.14
N GLY A 91 -3.69 -7.40 35.46
CA GLY A 91 -4.90 -6.63 35.77
C GLY A 91 -5.59 -5.97 34.58
N ARG A 92 -5.11 -6.19 33.35
CA ARG A 92 -5.75 -5.67 32.12
C ARG A 92 -6.76 -6.67 31.57
N ILE A 93 -7.83 -6.15 30.96
CA ILE A 93 -8.88 -6.98 30.37
C ILE A 93 -8.53 -7.27 28.91
N GLU A 94 -8.16 -8.52 28.63
CA GLU A 94 -7.98 -8.98 27.25
C GLU A 94 -9.31 -8.91 26.48
N HIS A 95 -9.27 -8.42 25.25
CA HIS A 95 -10.44 -8.29 24.38
C HIS A 95 -10.45 -9.29 23.23
N GLY A 96 -9.28 -9.80 22.86
CA GLY A 96 -9.10 -10.77 21.79
C GLY A 96 -7.62 -11.10 21.63
N GLU A 97 -7.28 -11.78 20.55
CA GLU A 97 -5.89 -12.15 20.25
C GLU A 97 -5.59 -12.10 18.75
N ILE A 98 -4.31 -11.97 18.41
CA ILE A 98 -3.85 -12.15 17.03
C ILE A 98 -4.06 -13.61 16.63
N VAL A 99 -4.70 -13.83 15.49
CA VAL A 99 -4.94 -15.18 14.95
C VAL A 99 -4.17 -15.44 13.68
N LYS A 100 -3.77 -14.39 12.97
CA LYS A 100 -2.99 -14.49 11.73
C LYS A 100 -2.09 -13.26 11.57
N ILE A 101 -0.89 -13.49 11.05
CA ILE A 101 0.02 -12.44 10.57
C ILE A 101 0.22 -12.66 9.08
N ILE A 102 0.25 -11.56 8.34
CA ILE A 102 0.35 -11.54 6.89
C ILE A 102 1.43 -10.53 6.52
N ASP A 103 2.43 -11.02 5.81
CA ASP A 103 3.50 -10.21 5.24
C ASP A 103 3.04 -9.64 3.89
N LEU A 104 3.16 -8.33 3.73
CA LEU A 104 2.68 -7.58 2.58
C LEU A 104 3.73 -6.56 2.14
N GLU A 105 3.64 -6.15 0.88
CA GLU A 105 4.31 -4.96 0.37
C GLU A 105 3.24 -3.91 0.04
N MET A 106 3.37 -2.72 0.63
CA MET A 106 2.44 -1.60 0.40
C MET A 106 3.26 -0.35 0.09
N ASP A 107 3.02 0.26 -1.07
CA ASP A 107 3.77 1.44 -1.53
C ASP A 107 5.30 1.24 -1.55
N GLY A 108 5.75 0.03 -1.93
CA GLY A 108 7.17 -0.36 -1.93
C GLY A 108 7.77 -0.61 -0.56
N LYS A 109 6.96 -0.58 0.50
CA LYS A 109 7.38 -0.76 1.90
C LYS A 109 6.96 -2.10 2.45
N MET A 110 7.88 -2.74 3.17
CA MET A 110 7.56 -3.96 3.93
C MET A 110 6.53 -3.64 5.01
N THR A 111 5.45 -4.42 5.05
CA THR A 111 4.31 -4.20 5.95
C THR A 111 3.86 -5.53 6.55
N LYS A 112 3.61 -5.57 7.87
CA LYS A 112 2.94 -6.71 8.51
C LYS A 112 1.51 -6.32 8.88
N ALA A 113 0.55 -7.02 8.32
CA ALA A 113 -0.85 -6.96 8.73
C ALA A 113 -1.16 -8.09 9.71
N ILE A 114 -2.10 -7.83 10.61
CA ILE A 114 -2.58 -8.80 11.60
C ILE A 114 -4.09 -8.93 11.50
N ILE A 115 -4.59 -10.15 11.70
CA ILE A 115 -6.02 -10.40 11.93
C ILE A 115 -6.18 -10.72 13.40
N GLY A 116 -7.04 -9.97 14.08
CA GLY A 116 -7.47 -10.24 15.45
C GLY A 116 -8.81 -10.96 15.47
N ALA A 117 -8.98 -11.88 16.43
CA ALA A 117 -10.26 -12.49 16.74
C ALA A 117 -10.74 -12.08 18.13
N PHE A 118 -12.02 -11.72 18.20
CA PHE A 118 -12.67 -11.18 19.38
C PHE A 118 -13.97 -11.94 19.64
N PRO A 119 -14.37 -12.15 20.91
CA PRO A 119 -15.72 -12.60 21.21
C PRO A 119 -16.75 -11.59 20.68
N GLU A 120 -17.91 -12.07 20.21
CA GLU A 120 -19.02 -11.23 19.76
C GLU A 120 -19.41 -10.15 20.79
N SER A 121 -19.32 -10.45 22.09
CA SER A 121 -19.61 -9.48 23.16
C SER A 121 -18.70 -8.25 23.18
N LYS A 122 -17.54 -8.31 22.50
CA LYS A 122 -16.58 -7.20 22.36
C LYS A 122 -16.72 -6.45 21.03
N LYS A 123 -17.57 -6.92 20.11
CA LYS A 123 -17.74 -6.33 18.77
C LYS A 123 -17.96 -4.81 18.81
N ALA A 124 -18.89 -4.33 19.64
CA ALA A 124 -19.22 -2.91 19.70
C ALA A 124 -18.05 -2.01 20.14
N LEU A 125 -17.13 -2.54 20.94
CA LEU A 125 -15.89 -1.86 21.32
C LEU A 125 -14.92 -1.86 20.15
N VAL A 126 -14.60 -3.05 19.61
CA VAL A 126 -13.56 -3.25 18.60
C VAL A 126 -13.92 -2.61 17.25
N GLN A 127 -15.20 -2.55 16.91
CA GLN A 127 -15.67 -1.93 15.68
C GLN A 127 -15.29 -0.45 15.61
N LYS A 128 -15.28 0.26 16.76
CA LYS A 128 -14.89 1.67 16.84
C LYS A 128 -13.38 1.89 16.73
N LYS A 129 -12.56 0.86 17.02
CA LYS A 129 -11.10 0.95 17.06
C LYS A 129 -10.52 0.76 15.66
N ASP A 130 -10.12 1.83 15.01
CA ASP A 130 -9.64 1.85 13.63
C ASP A 130 -8.12 1.86 13.51
N ILE A 131 -7.39 1.96 14.61
CA ILE A 131 -5.93 1.86 14.66
C ILE A 131 -5.49 0.92 15.78
N VAL A 132 -4.25 0.43 15.67
CA VAL A 132 -3.58 -0.38 16.68
C VAL A 132 -2.20 0.19 17.00
N SER A 133 -1.63 -0.22 18.12
CA SER A 133 -0.24 0.05 18.43
C SER A 133 0.35 -1.14 19.16
N MET A 134 1.59 -1.47 18.86
CA MET A 134 2.30 -2.58 19.50
C MET A 134 2.93 -2.09 20.80
N GLU A 135 2.80 -2.88 21.86
CA GLU A 135 3.61 -2.72 23.07
C GLU A 135 4.83 -3.63 22.93
N PHE A 136 6.01 -3.02 22.84
CA PHE A 136 7.23 -3.71 22.47
C PHE A 136 8.44 -3.18 23.24
N ASP A 137 9.45 -4.04 23.31
CA ASP A 137 10.81 -3.68 23.68
C ASP A 137 11.64 -3.68 22.40
N ALA A 138 12.48 -2.66 22.22
CA ALA A 138 13.34 -2.53 21.04
C ALA A 138 14.74 -2.09 21.43
N ASP A 139 15.70 -2.64 20.70
CA ASP A 139 17.08 -2.17 20.70
C ASP A 139 17.22 -1.07 19.66
N VAL A 140 17.58 0.12 20.13
CA VAL A 140 17.68 1.34 19.34
C VAL A 140 19.08 1.91 19.44
N ASP A 141 19.72 2.12 18.29
CA ASP A 141 20.95 2.90 18.24
C ASP A 141 20.60 4.38 18.12
N GLU A 142 21.28 5.22 18.87
CA GLU A 142 21.29 6.66 18.62
C GLU A 142 22.07 6.91 17.32
N ASP A 143 21.45 7.57 16.34
CA ASP A 143 22.16 7.98 15.13
C ASP A 143 23.23 9.01 15.49
N GLU A 144 24.52 8.66 15.31
CA GLU A 144 25.66 9.56 15.53
C GLU A 144 25.75 10.68 14.48
N SER A 145 24.80 10.78 13.55
CA SER A 145 24.74 11.88 12.59
C SER A 145 24.52 13.23 13.29
N ALA A 146 25.12 14.30 12.76
CA ALA A 146 25.09 15.66 13.34
C ALA A 146 23.72 16.37 13.20
N SER A 147 22.61 15.61 13.23
CA SER A 147 21.24 16.11 13.17
C SER A 147 20.80 16.66 14.54
N PRO A 148 20.07 17.78 14.59
CA PRO A 148 19.53 18.33 15.84
C PRO A 148 18.39 17.48 16.44
N VAL A 149 17.95 16.43 15.75
CA VAL A 149 16.97 15.46 16.23
C VAL A 149 17.69 14.11 16.32
N ALA A 150 17.80 13.54 17.52
CA ALA A 150 18.29 12.17 17.69
C ALA A 150 17.32 11.23 16.95
N GLU A 151 17.69 10.83 15.74
CA GLU A 151 17.00 9.79 15.00
C GLU A 151 17.47 8.46 15.58
N PHE A 152 16.55 7.64 16.10
CA PHE A 152 16.91 6.30 16.54
C PHE A 152 16.78 5.35 15.36
N ILE A 153 17.79 4.52 15.11
CA ILE A 153 17.69 3.43 14.13
C ILE A 153 17.24 2.19 14.88
N GLY A 154 16.02 1.75 14.61
CA GLY A 154 15.50 0.50 15.17
C GLY A 154 16.20 -0.69 14.54
N LYS A 155 17.12 -1.33 15.26
CA LYS A 155 17.83 -2.52 14.78
C LYS A 155 16.92 -3.75 14.80
N THR A 156 16.29 -3.97 15.94
CA THR A 156 15.48 -5.15 16.20
C THR A 156 14.37 -4.82 17.19
N ILE A 157 13.19 -5.43 17.00
CA ILE A 157 12.15 -5.50 18.02
C ILE A 157 12.38 -6.80 18.80
N GLU A 158 12.71 -6.71 20.08
CA GLU A 158 13.08 -7.88 20.89
C GLU A 158 11.86 -8.71 21.27
N ALA A 159 10.80 -8.05 21.72
CA ALA A 159 9.58 -8.68 22.16
C ALA A 159 8.37 -7.78 21.89
N ILE A 160 7.25 -8.40 21.50
CA ILE A 160 5.95 -7.74 21.42
C ILE A 160 5.04 -8.43 22.42
N SER A 161 4.65 -7.71 23.48
CA SER A 161 3.88 -8.28 24.57
C SER A 161 2.38 -8.21 24.30
N ALA A 162 1.91 -7.12 23.68
CA ALA A 162 0.50 -6.81 23.55
C ALA A 162 0.22 -5.89 22.35
N ILE A 163 -1.06 -5.82 21.97
CA ILE A 163 -1.57 -4.85 21.00
C ILE A 163 -2.60 -3.94 21.68
N ALA A 164 -2.33 -2.63 21.68
CA ALA A 164 -3.27 -1.61 22.11
C ALA A 164 -4.24 -1.25 20.98
N LEU A 165 -5.54 -1.33 21.25
CA LEU A 165 -6.60 -0.87 20.34
C LEU A 165 -6.86 0.63 20.56
N GLY A 166 -6.85 1.42 19.50
CA GLY A 166 -7.05 2.88 19.56
C GLY A 166 -8.08 3.40 18.56
N GLU A 167 -8.46 4.66 18.72
CA GLU A 167 -9.33 5.41 17.81
C GLU A 167 -8.55 6.58 17.21
N SER A 168 -8.38 6.63 15.88
CA SER A 168 -7.61 7.69 15.18
C SER A 168 -8.12 9.11 15.44
N SER A 169 -9.38 9.24 15.88
CA SER A 169 -9.98 10.51 16.28
C SER A 169 -9.43 11.08 17.60
N LYS A 170 -8.76 10.25 18.41
CA LYS A 170 -8.25 10.60 19.76
C LYS A 170 -6.79 10.23 19.93
N ASP A 171 -6.38 9.11 19.35
CA ASP A 171 -5.09 8.50 19.51
C ASP A 171 -4.28 8.63 18.21
N SER A 172 -2.96 8.71 18.34
CA SER A 172 -2.04 8.66 17.21
C SER A 172 -1.26 7.34 17.29
N PRO A 173 -1.23 6.54 16.21
CA PRO A 173 -0.49 5.27 16.25
C PRO A 173 1.02 5.55 16.31
N GLY A 174 1.74 4.73 17.07
CA GLY A 174 3.20 4.81 17.13
C GLY A 174 3.87 4.57 15.78
N PHE A 175 3.28 3.76 14.90
CA PHE A 175 3.80 3.46 13.56
C PHE A 175 2.99 4.16 12.45
N PRO A 176 3.64 4.58 11.36
CA PRO A 176 2.97 5.20 10.23
C PRO A 176 2.12 4.16 9.50
N GLY A 177 1.00 4.60 8.92
CA GLY A 177 0.15 3.74 8.08
C GLY A 177 -0.67 2.69 8.83
N VAL A 178 -0.55 2.58 10.16
CA VAL A 178 -1.40 1.71 10.97
C VAL A 178 -2.86 2.15 10.87
N ARG A 179 -3.70 1.23 10.39
CA ARG A 179 -5.14 1.42 10.21
C ARG A 179 -5.85 0.08 10.03
N ALA A 180 -7.14 0.08 10.25
CA ALA A 180 -8.02 -1.05 9.97
C ALA A 180 -8.11 -1.30 8.46
N LEU A 181 -8.07 -2.57 8.08
CA LEU A 181 -8.09 -3.04 6.70
C LEU A 181 -9.45 -3.64 6.32
N SER A 182 -10.05 -4.43 7.22
CA SER A 182 -11.29 -5.17 6.96
C SER A 182 -11.90 -5.65 8.27
N GLU A 183 -13.22 -5.88 8.29
CA GLU A 183 -13.94 -6.52 9.39
C GLU A 183 -14.85 -7.64 8.87
N LEU A 184 -14.95 -8.73 9.62
CA LEU A 184 -15.78 -9.88 9.28
C LEU A 184 -16.44 -10.45 10.54
N GLN A 185 -17.77 -10.52 10.53
CA GLN A 185 -18.54 -11.20 11.58
C GLN A 185 -18.90 -12.61 11.13
N ALA A 186 -18.62 -13.61 11.97
CA ALA A 186 -19.12 -14.96 11.77
C ALA A 186 -20.60 -15.05 12.18
N PHE A 187 -21.49 -15.41 11.26
CA PHE A 187 -22.88 -15.72 11.60
C PHE A 187 -22.97 -16.89 12.58
N THR A 188 -23.87 -16.80 13.54
CA THR A 188 -24.20 -17.88 14.49
C THR A 188 -24.46 -19.20 13.75
N PRO A 189 -23.87 -20.33 14.18
CA PRO A 189 -24.33 -21.63 13.73
C PRO A 189 -25.77 -21.82 14.21
N ASN A 190 -26.70 -21.98 13.27
CA ASN A 190 -28.09 -22.35 13.54
C ASN A 190 -28.11 -23.69 14.28
N THR A 191 -28.08 -23.64 15.61
CA THR A 191 -28.45 -24.75 16.49
C THR A 191 -29.96 -24.74 16.59
N THR A 192 -30.63 -25.01 15.48
CA THR A 192 -32.01 -25.48 15.50
C THR A 192 -31.95 -26.98 15.36
N THR A 193 -32.02 -27.64 16.51
CA THR A 193 -32.51 -29.00 16.64
C THR A 193 -33.72 -29.18 15.72
N GLU A 194 -33.60 -30.19 14.87
CA GLU A 194 -34.59 -30.57 13.89
C GLU A 194 -35.98 -30.74 14.54
N ASN A 195 -36.96 -30.01 14.00
CA ASN A 195 -38.32 -30.53 13.90
C ASN A 195 -38.75 -30.39 12.43
N PRO A 196 -38.96 -31.50 11.71
CA PRO A 196 -39.07 -31.50 10.26
C PRO A 196 -40.51 -31.21 9.85
N LYS A 197 -40.81 -30.00 9.36
CA LYS A 197 -41.94 -29.77 8.45
C LYS A 197 -41.62 -28.65 7.46
N GLY A 198 -41.57 -29.04 6.19
CA GLY A 198 -41.62 -28.13 5.05
C GLY A 198 -40.27 -28.03 4.33
N LYS A 199 -40.11 -28.83 3.27
CA LYS A 199 -39.06 -28.61 2.27
C LYS A 199 -39.22 -27.19 1.72
N SER A 200 -38.19 -26.36 1.87
CA SER A 200 -37.97 -25.23 0.98
C SER A 200 -36.51 -25.30 0.56
N ASN A 201 -36.30 -25.73 -0.69
CA ASN A 201 -35.11 -25.31 -1.41
C ASN A 201 -35.03 -23.78 -1.30
N MET A 202 -33.84 -23.25 -1.09
CA MET A 202 -33.62 -21.80 -1.17
C MET A 202 -34.12 -21.32 -2.53
N PRO A 203 -35.00 -20.30 -2.57
CA PRO A 203 -35.58 -19.86 -3.83
C PRO A 203 -34.51 -19.23 -4.70
N THR A 204 -34.56 -19.52 -6.00
CA THR A 204 -33.61 -18.95 -6.98
C THR A 204 -33.84 -17.44 -7.15
N ILE A 205 -32.88 -16.74 -7.74
CA ILE A 205 -32.96 -15.28 -7.98
C ILE A 205 -34.23 -14.92 -8.77
N GLU A 206 -34.68 -15.79 -9.68
CA GLU A 206 -35.92 -15.61 -10.45
C GLU A 206 -37.18 -15.80 -9.59
N GLU A 207 -37.15 -16.70 -8.60
CA GLU A 207 -38.24 -16.90 -7.63
C GLU A 207 -38.33 -15.75 -6.61
N ILE A 208 -37.19 -15.18 -6.20
CA ILE A 208 -37.13 -13.98 -5.35
C ILE A 208 -37.67 -12.75 -6.10
N LEU A 209 -37.33 -12.60 -7.38
CA LEU A 209 -37.85 -11.52 -8.22
C LEU A 209 -39.34 -11.67 -8.53
N ALA A 210 -39.86 -12.89 -8.63
CA ALA A 210 -41.29 -13.15 -8.74
C ALA A 210 -42.06 -12.91 -7.41
N ALA A 211 -41.43 -13.17 -6.25
CA ALA A 211 -41.99 -12.97 -4.91
C ALA A 211 -41.93 -11.51 -4.42
N LEU A 212 -41.07 -10.67 -5.01
CA LEU A 212 -41.06 -9.21 -4.84
C LEU A 212 -42.26 -8.52 -5.51
N ASN A 213 -43.25 -9.27 -5.99
CA ASN A 213 -44.54 -8.68 -6.33
C ASN A 213 -45.16 -8.07 -5.07
N THR A 214 -45.39 -6.76 -5.18
CA THR A 214 -45.99 -5.75 -4.30
C THR A 214 -46.91 -6.15 -3.13
N ASP A 215 -47.40 -7.38 -3.04
CA ASP A 215 -48.38 -7.85 -2.06
C ASP A 215 -47.78 -8.19 -0.70
N ILE A 216 -46.52 -8.65 -0.60
CA ILE A 216 -45.88 -8.91 0.71
C ILE A 216 -45.56 -7.59 1.41
N VAL A 217 -44.98 -6.63 0.67
CA VAL A 217 -44.69 -5.29 1.17
C VAL A 217 -46.00 -4.54 1.46
N ARG A 218 -47.03 -4.64 0.61
CA ARG A 218 -48.37 -4.09 0.91
C ARG A 218 -49.00 -4.76 2.13
N SER A 219 -48.97 -6.08 2.25
CA SER A 219 -49.54 -6.81 3.39
C SER A 219 -48.88 -6.41 4.71
N TRP A 220 -47.57 -6.21 4.70
CA TRP A 220 -46.82 -5.75 5.86
C TRP A 220 -47.13 -4.28 6.20
N ILE A 221 -47.19 -3.38 5.21
CA ILE A 221 -47.59 -1.97 5.42
C ILE A 221 -49.05 -1.86 5.87
N THR A 222 -49.94 -2.72 5.36
CA THR A 222 -51.37 -2.73 5.74
C THR A 222 -51.57 -3.27 7.17
N LYS A 223 -50.70 -4.16 7.63
CA LYS A 223 -50.66 -4.67 9.01
C LYS A 223 -49.99 -3.71 9.99
N ASN A 224 -49.06 -2.87 9.52
CA ASN A 224 -48.32 -1.90 10.34
C ASN A 224 -48.70 -0.48 9.92
N LYS A 225 -49.97 -0.10 10.16
CA LYS A 225 -50.55 1.18 9.72
C LYS A 225 -49.85 2.42 10.28
N ASP A 226 -49.05 2.25 11.33
CA ASP A 226 -48.35 3.31 12.04
C ASP A 226 -46.92 3.52 11.51
N VAL A 227 -46.47 2.69 10.56
CA VAL A 227 -45.14 2.78 9.94
C VAL A 227 -45.27 3.48 8.59
N HIS A 228 -44.96 4.78 8.57
CA HIS A 228 -44.81 5.51 7.33
C HIS A 228 -43.51 5.09 6.63
N VAL A 229 -43.52 5.04 5.30
CA VAL A 229 -42.34 4.64 4.50
C VAL A 229 -41.11 5.53 4.79
N GLY A 230 -41.33 6.80 5.17
CA GLY A 230 -40.28 7.73 5.64
C GLY A 230 -39.63 7.36 6.98
N MET A 231 -40.18 6.41 7.74
CA MET A 231 -39.56 5.92 8.98
C MET A 231 -38.53 4.81 8.74
N VAL A 232 -38.57 4.16 7.57
CA VAL A 232 -37.64 3.08 7.19
C VAL A 232 -36.41 3.65 6.44
N PHE A 233 -36.55 4.83 5.84
CA PHE A 233 -35.48 5.55 5.16
C PHE A 233 -35.36 6.95 5.76
N PRO A 234 -34.25 7.29 6.44
CA PRO A 234 -34.14 8.56 7.16
C PRO A 234 -34.32 9.75 6.21
N GLU A 235 -35.24 10.65 6.60
CA GLU A 235 -35.77 11.78 5.81
C GLU A 235 -34.72 12.85 5.44
N ASP A 236 -33.50 12.72 5.96
CA ASP A 236 -32.45 13.73 5.93
C ASP A 236 -31.61 13.72 4.63
N ARG A 237 -31.90 12.84 3.67
CA ARG A 237 -31.26 12.89 2.35
C ARG A 237 -32.25 13.31 1.27
N TYR A 238 -32.49 14.62 1.24
CA TYR A 238 -32.91 15.38 0.06
C TYR A 238 -34.18 14.87 -0.65
N MET A 239 -35.35 15.17 -0.08
CA MET A 239 -36.55 15.28 -0.88
C MET A 239 -37.02 16.75 -0.90
N PRO A 240 -37.14 17.38 -2.08
CA PRO A 240 -37.69 18.72 -2.18
C PRO A 240 -39.14 18.74 -1.70
N ASP A 241 -39.63 19.91 -1.29
CA ASP A 241 -41.01 20.11 -0.85
C ASP A 241 -42.00 19.45 -1.82
N PHE A 242 -42.68 18.42 -1.31
CA PHE A 242 -43.74 17.71 -2.01
C PHE A 242 -45.01 18.56 -2.00
N ILE A 243 -45.53 18.89 -3.17
CA ILE A 243 -46.80 19.61 -3.30
C ILE A 243 -47.88 18.61 -3.68
N GLU A 244 -48.83 18.40 -2.79
CA GLU A 244 -49.99 17.54 -3.02
C GLU A 244 -51.01 18.25 -3.92
N ASP A 245 -51.50 17.57 -4.95
CA ASP A 245 -52.49 18.16 -5.86
C ASP A 245 -53.79 18.43 -5.10
N GLU A 246 -54.41 19.60 -5.31
CA GLU A 246 -55.58 20.03 -4.51
C GLU A 246 -56.76 19.05 -4.60
N ASN A 247 -56.91 18.36 -5.74
CA ASN A 247 -57.96 17.36 -5.98
C ASN A 247 -57.63 15.96 -5.44
N ALA A 248 -56.44 15.78 -4.86
CA ALA A 248 -55.89 14.50 -4.41
C ALA A 248 -55.44 14.51 -2.94
N LYS A 249 -55.88 15.50 -2.15
CA LYS A 249 -55.55 15.63 -0.72
C LYS A 249 -55.86 14.36 0.07
N GLY A 250 -54.84 13.81 0.73
CA GLY A 250 -54.95 12.60 1.54
C GLY A 250 -54.77 11.30 0.74
N THR A 251 -54.51 11.37 -0.57
CA THR A 251 -54.22 10.20 -1.40
C THR A 251 -52.72 10.01 -1.66
N GLY A 252 -51.88 10.99 -1.26
CA GLY A 252 -50.43 10.94 -1.46
C GLY A 252 -50.00 11.13 -2.92
N LYS A 253 -50.88 11.66 -3.78
CA LYS A 253 -50.56 12.01 -5.18
C LYS A 253 -50.21 13.49 -5.28
N GLY A 254 -49.00 13.77 -5.74
CA GLY A 254 -48.42 15.09 -5.88
C GLY A 254 -47.09 15.01 -6.64
N HIS A 255 -46.39 16.14 -6.75
CA HIS A 255 -45.11 16.20 -7.48
C HIS A 255 -44.03 16.95 -6.67
N TYR A 256 -42.77 16.56 -6.87
CA TYR A 256 -41.62 17.18 -6.21
C TYR A 256 -41.17 18.42 -6.97
N LYS A 257 -41.18 19.59 -6.32
CA LYS A 257 -40.74 20.82 -6.95
C LYS A 257 -39.20 20.82 -7.04
N ASN A 258 -38.66 20.87 -8.26
CA ASN A 258 -37.20 20.96 -8.57
C ASN A 258 -36.31 19.72 -8.29
N GLY A 259 -36.83 18.61 -7.76
CA GLY A 259 -36.01 17.42 -7.44
C GLY A 259 -35.32 16.79 -8.67
N GLU A 260 -36.04 16.72 -9.78
CA GLU A 260 -35.50 16.14 -11.01
C GLU A 260 -34.35 16.95 -11.60
N LYS A 261 -34.38 18.28 -11.47
CA LYS A 261 -33.30 19.16 -11.96
C LYS A 261 -32.03 19.01 -11.11
N SER A 262 -32.17 18.89 -9.79
CA SER A 262 -31.05 18.71 -8.87
C SER A 262 -30.36 17.37 -9.05
N ILE A 263 -31.12 16.28 -9.23
CA ILE A 263 -30.59 14.94 -9.49
C ILE A 263 -29.89 14.88 -10.86
N ARG A 264 -30.51 15.44 -11.91
CA ARG A 264 -29.90 15.49 -13.25
C ARG A 264 -28.60 16.30 -13.26
N LYS A 265 -28.54 17.42 -12.55
CA LYS A 265 -27.33 18.23 -12.42
C LYS A 265 -26.20 17.42 -11.79
N LEU A 266 -26.48 16.74 -10.68
CA LEU A 266 -25.47 15.97 -9.95
C LEU A 266 -24.96 14.76 -10.77
N LEU A 267 -25.84 14.12 -11.53
CA LEU A 267 -25.47 13.04 -12.44
C LEU A 267 -24.55 13.54 -13.57
N ASN A 268 -24.87 14.70 -14.16
CA ASN A 268 -24.05 15.33 -15.19
C ASN A 268 -22.69 15.76 -14.64
N ASP A 269 -22.63 16.36 -13.44
CA ASP A 269 -21.39 16.76 -12.79
C ASP A 269 -20.48 15.53 -12.51
N HIS A 270 -21.07 14.38 -12.16
CA HIS A 270 -20.32 13.13 -12.01
C HIS A 270 -19.82 12.58 -13.35
N GLN A 271 -20.65 12.60 -14.39
CA GLN A 271 -20.26 12.15 -15.72
C GLN A 271 -19.11 12.99 -16.28
N GLU A 272 -19.14 14.32 -16.09
CA GLU A 272 -18.07 15.23 -16.50
C GLU A 272 -16.76 14.93 -15.76
N LYS A 273 -16.82 14.67 -14.45
CA LYS A 273 -15.63 14.29 -13.67
C LYS A 273 -15.01 12.98 -14.16
N VAL A 274 -15.84 11.98 -14.45
CA VAL A 274 -15.37 10.68 -14.96
C VAL A 274 -14.73 10.86 -16.34
N ASN A 275 -15.38 11.60 -17.25
CA ASN A 275 -14.84 11.87 -18.57
C ASN A 275 -13.50 12.61 -18.50
N LYS A 276 -13.37 13.60 -17.60
CA LYS A 276 -12.11 14.31 -17.38
C LYS A 276 -11.01 13.40 -16.85
N ALA A 277 -11.32 12.56 -15.86
CA ALA A 277 -10.34 11.61 -15.32
C ALA A 277 -9.87 10.62 -16.40
N MET A 278 -10.76 10.16 -17.28
CA MET A 278 -10.40 9.30 -18.41
C MET A 278 -9.45 10.01 -19.38
N THR A 279 -9.70 11.28 -19.72
CA THR A 279 -8.79 12.04 -20.60
C THR A 279 -7.42 12.27 -19.97
N ASP A 280 -7.37 12.51 -18.66
CA ASP A 280 -6.11 12.71 -17.92
C ASP A 280 -5.29 11.41 -17.89
N ILE A 281 -5.93 10.26 -17.63
CA ILE A 281 -5.28 8.93 -17.67
C ILE A 281 -4.75 8.60 -19.07
N GLU A 282 -5.50 8.92 -20.13
CA GLU A 282 -5.03 8.70 -21.50
C GLU A 282 -3.82 9.56 -21.85
N ALA A 283 -3.77 10.81 -21.37
CA ALA A 283 -2.61 11.68 -21.55
C ALA A 283 -1.38 11.14 -20.81
N GLU A 284 -1.53 10.71 -19.55
CA GLU A 284 -0.45 10.10 -18.76
C GLU A 284 0.07 8.82 -19.41
N ARG A 285 -0.82 7.95 -19.91
CA ARG A 285 -0.42 6.73 -20.62
C ARG A 285 0.42 7.03 -21.85
N LYS A 286 0.01 8.03 -22.66
CA LYS A 286 0.80 8.46 -23.83
C LYS A 286 2.18 8.97 -23.43
N GLU A 287 2.27 9.73 -22.35
CA GLU A 287 3.54 10.24 -21.85
C GLU A 287 4.46 9.11 -21.35
N ILE A 288 3.92 8.16 -20.60
CA ILE A 288 4.67 6.99 -20.10
C ILE A 288 5.19 6.17 -21.28
N THR A 289 4.36 5.87 -22.28
CA THR A 289 4.81 5.16 -23.49
C THR A 289 5.95 5.90 -24.18
N LEU A 290 5.84 7.22 -24.33
CA LEU A 290 6.85 8.03 -24.99
C LEU A 290 8.17 8.08 -24.19
N ARG A 291 8.11 8.13 -22.84
CA ARG A 291 9.30 8.02 -21.98
C ARG A 291 9.98 6.66 -22.10
N THR A 292 9.22 5.57 -22.13
CA THR A 292 9.76 4.21 -22.31
C THR A 292 10.41 4.03 -23.69
N GLU A 293 9.77 4.53 -24.75
CA GLU A 293 10.35 4.51 -26.10
C GLU A 293 11.66 5.30 -26.17
N ARG A 294 11.76 6.46 -25.49
CA ARG A 294 13.00 7.24 -25.39
C ARG A 294 14.11 6.51 -24.64
N ALA A 295 13.79 5.88 -23.51
CA ALA A 295 14.76 5.09 -22.75
C ALA A 295 15.33 3.93 -23.59
N ASN A 296 14.50 3.29 -24.41
CA ASN A 296 14.93 2.26 -25.34
C ASN A 296 15.76 2.83 -26.52
N ALA A 297 15.51 4.07 -26.92
CA ALA A 297 16.28 4.76 -27.96
C ALA A 297 17.70 5.13 -27.51
N THR A 298 17.93 5.33 -26.21
CA THR A 298 19.26 5.65 -25.64
C THR A 298 20.34 4.68 -26.12
N SER A 299 20.09 3.37 -26.06
CA SER A 299 21.05 2.36 -26.53
C SER A 299 21.40 2.50 -28.01
N SER A 300 20.42 2.85 -28.84
CA SER A 300 20.64 3.06 -30.28
C SER A 300 21.42 4.34 -30.57
N VAL A 301 21.20 5.40 -29.79
CA VAL A 301 21.98 6.64 -29.88
C VAL A 301 23.44 6.37 -29.49
N LEU A 302 23.67 5.70 -28.36
CA LEU A 302 25.01 5.36 -27.89
C LEU A 302 25.75 4.42 -28.86
N GLU A 303 25.03 3.48 -29.47
CA GLU A 303 25.60 2.60 -30.49
C GLU A 303 26.03 3.36 -31.74
N SER A 304 25.29 4.40 -32.17
CA SER A 304 25.66 5.21 -33.34
C SER A 304 26.97 5.99 -33.17
N VAL A 305 27.37 6.26 -31.92
CA VAL A 305 28.63 6.94 -31.57
C VAL A 305 29.70 5.97 -31.07
N LYS A 306 29.41 4.68 -31.03
CA LYS A 306 30.37 3.62 -30.66
C LYS A 306 31.49 3.58 -31.72
N GLY A 307 32.74 3.66 -31.26
CA GLY A 307 33.92 3.74 -32.14
C GLY A 307 34.32 5.17 -32.55
N LYS A 308 33.56 6.19 -32.15
CA LYS A 308 33.98 7.60 -32.26
C LYS A 308 34.76 8.01 -31.01
N LYS A 309 35.72 8.92 -31.17
CA LYS A 309 36.55 9.48 -30.08
C LYS A 309 35.82 10.59 -29.29
N LEU A 310 34.53 10.40 -29.06
CA LEU A 310 33.72 11.30 -28.26
C LEU A 310 34.12 11.19 -26.78
N PRO A 311 34.37 12.31 -26.07
CA PRO A 311 34.63 12.29 -24.64
C PRO A 311 33.45 11.71 -23.84
N GLU A 312 33.75 11.07 -22.72
CA GLU A 312 32.74 10.46 -21.85
C GLU A 312 31.70 11.47 -21.34
N ALA A 313 32.12 12.71 -21.09
CA ALA A 313 31.20 13.79 -20.71
C ALA A 313 30.13 14.06 -21.78
N VAL A 314 30.49 14.01 -23.06
CA VAL A 314 29.56 14.24 -24.17
C VAL A 314 28.62 13.03 -24.34
N ARG A 315 29.10 11.81 -24.05
CA ARG A 315 28.26 10.60 -24.04
C ARG A 315 27.20 10.66 -22.94
N LYS A 316 27.58 11.08 -21.72
CA LYS A 316 26.62 11.31 -20.63
C LYS A 316 25.60 12.38 -20.97
N GLU A 317 26.00 13.40 -21.74
CA GLU A 317 25.07 14.44 -22.18
C GLU A 317 24.08 13.96 -23.26
N LEU A 318 24.49 13.02 -24.12
CA LEU A 318 23.58 12.35 -25.04
C LEU A 318 22.52 11.53 -24.30
N GLU A 319 22.88 10.89 -23.19
CA GLU A 319 21.94 10.16 -22.33
C GLU A 319 21.01 11.11 -21.56
N SER A 320 21.56 12.18 -20.97
CA SER A 320 20.79 13.14 -20.16
C SER A 320 19.73 13.89 -20.99
N ARG A 321 20.08 14.21 -22.24
CA ARG A 321 19.23 14.98 -23.17
C ARG A 321 18.42 14.12 -24.14
N ILE A 322 18.31 12.81 -23.91
CA ILE A 322 17.52 11.90 -24.76
C ILE A 322 16.05 12.35 -24.91
N GLN A 323 15.54 13.15 -23.97
CA GLN A 323 14.21 13.74 -24.04
C GLN A 323 14.03 14.72 -25.22
N GLU A 324 15.11 15.28 -25.76
CA GLU A 324 15.08 16.15 -26.94
C GLU A 324 15.09 15.38 -28.26
N LEU A 325 15.21 14.05 -28.22
CA LEU A 325 15.11 13.22 -29.40
C LEU A 325 13.69 13.34 -29.99
N ASP A 326 13.63 13.66 -31.28
CA ASP A 326 12.40 13.67 -32.05
C ASP A 326 11.92 12.24 -32.29
N MET A 327 10.92 11.82 -31.51
CA MET A 327 10.36 10.49 -31.57
C MET A 327 9.49 10.24 -32.82
N GLU A 328 8.96 11.29 -33.45
CA GLU A 328 8.17 11.17 -34.69
C GLU A 328 9.10 10.85 -35.86
N THR A 329 10.21 11.58 -35.95
CA THR A 329 11.25 11.28 -36.94
C THR A 329 11.96 9.97 -36.60
N TYR A 330 12.18 9.63 -35.33
CA TYR A 330 12.84 8.37 -34.94
C TYR A 330 12.06 7.13 -35.37
N LYS A 331 10.72 7.18 -35.32
CA LYS A 331 9.86 6.08 -35.78
C LYS A 331 9.84 5.91 -37.30
N THR A 332 10.11 6.97 -38.05
CA THR A 332 10.06 6.97 -39.53
C THR A 332 11.43 6.79 -40.17
N ASP A 333 12.45 7.48 -39.66
CA ASP A 333 13.84 7.42 -40.09
C ASP A 333 14.77 7.51 -38.88
N LYS A 334 15.02 6.34 -38.29
CA LYS A 334 15.87 6.16 -37.11
C LYS A 334 17.25 6.78 -37.28
N THR A 335 17.89 6.58 -38.42
CA THR A 335 19.27 7.04 -38.67
C THR A 335 19.35 8.56 -38.71
N LYS A 336 18.40 9.20 -39.42
CA LYS A 336 18.33 10.67 -39.52
C LYS A 336 17.98 11.33 -38.20
N ALA A 337 17.06 10.75 -37.43
CA ALA A 337 16.69 11.27 -36.11
C ALA A 337 17.88 11.23 -35.14
N ILE A 338 18.59 10.10 -35.10
CA ILE A 338 19.77 9.92 -34.26
C ILE A 338 20.88 10.88 -34.69
N SER A 339 21.19 11.00 -35.98
CA SER A 339 22.28 11.88 -36.44
C SER A 339 21.99 13.35 -36.13
N THR A 340 20.76 13.80 -36.36
CA THR A 340 20.34 15.19 -36.07
C THR A 340 20.41 15.47 -34.57
N PHE A 341 19.99 14.52 -33.73
CA PHE A 341 20.08 14.64 -32.27
C PHE A 341 21.53 14.70 -31.78
N VAL A 342 22.37 13.77 -32.24
CA VAL A 342 23.79 13.71 -31.87
C VAL A 342 24.51 15.00 -32.29
N ASP A 343 24.30 15.46 -33.52
CA ASP A 343 24.89 16.72 -34.01
C ASP A 343 24.45 17.91 -33.15
N LYS A 344 23.16 17.99 -32.78
CA LYS A 344 22.64 19.07 -31.93
C LYS A 344 23.31 19.12 -30.56
N VAL A 345 23.45 17.96 -29.89
CA VAL A 345 24.08 17.87 -28.57
C VAL A 345 25.57 18.17 -28.65
N VAL A 346 26.26 17.59 -29.65
CA VAL A 346 27.68 17.84 -29.86
C VAL A 346 27.95 19.31 -30.20
N GLU A 347 27.10 19.96 -31.01
CA GLU A 347 27.23 21.38 -31.31
C GLU A 347 27.01 22.28 -30.10
N SER A 348 26.11 21.94 -29.17
CA SER A 348 25.97 22.69 -27.93
C SER A 348 27.23 22.61 -27.07
N GLU A 349 27.83 21.42 -26.94
CA GLU A 349 29.07 21.24 -26.18
C GLU A 349 30.24 21.98 -26.83
N LEU A 350 30.34 21.91 -28.17
CA LEU A 350 31.35 22.64 -28.93
C LEU A 350 31.18 24.15 -28.83
N LYS A 351 29.95 24.68 -28.70
CA LYS A 351 29.71 26.11 -28.46
C LYS A 351 30.21 26.54 -27.08
N VAL A 352 30.04 25.70 -26.06
CA VAL A 352 30.62 25.96 -24.73
C VAL A 352 32.14 26.01 -24.82
N ILE A 353 32.76 25.04 -25.49
CA ILE A 353 34.21 25.01 -25.68
C ILE A 353 34.70 26.21 -26.50
N ALA A 354 34.00 26.58 -27.58
CA ALA A 354 34.35 27.73 -28.41
C ALA A 354 34.36 29.05 -27.62
N ARG A 355 33.46 29.22 -26.65
CA ARG A 355 33.44 30.40 -25.75
C ARG A 355 34.68 30.49 -24.87
N HIS A 356 35.27 29.35 -24.49
CA HIS A 356 36.41 29.31 -23.57
C HIS A 356 37.76 29.16 -24.27
N GLN A 357 37.81 28.51 -25.44
CA GLN A 357 39.05 28.09 -26.12
C GLN A 357 39.13 28.56 -27.59
N GLY A 358 38.10 29.25 -28.09
CA GLY A 358 38.04 29.78 -29.46
C GLY A 358 37.44 28.81 -30.48
N GLU A 359 36.86 29.37 -31.55
CA GLU A 359 36.14 28.60 -32.59
C GLU A 359 37.06 27.64 -33.37
N ALA A 360 38.32 28.02 -33.60
CA ALA A 360 39.29 27.18 -34.28
C ALA A 360 39.58 25.88 -33.50
N GLN A 361 39.65 25.97 -32.17
CA GLN A 361 39.86 24.82 -31.29
C GLN A 361 38.62 23.92 -31.24
N ALA A 362 37.43 24.50 -31.17
CA ALA A 362 36.17 23.74 -31.23
C ALA A 362 36.00 23.00 -32.56
N LYS A 363 36.36 23.62 -33.69
CA LYS A 363 36.30 22.97 -35.00
C LYS A 363 37.27 21.77 -35.09
N LYS A 364 38.50 21.94 -34.59
CA LYS A 364 39.49 20.86 -34.52
C LYS A 364 39.00 19.70 -33.64
N LEU A 365 38.39 20.01 -32.49
CA LEU A 365 37.82 19.01 -31.60
C LEU A 365 36.64 18.26 -32.24
N ARG A 366 35.78 18.94 -33.01
CA ARG A 366 34.71 18.27 -33.77
C ARG A 366 35.29 17.23 -34.73
N GLU A 367 36.28 17.63 -35.53
CA GLU A 367 36.95 16.72 -36.46
C GLU A 367 37.63 15.56 -35.73
N ASP A 368 38.22 15.81 -34.56
CA ASP A 368 38.85 14.77 -33.75
C ASP A 368 37.85 13.80 -33.10
N TRP A 369 36.69 14.29 -32.64
CA TRP A 369 35.66 13.46 -31.98
C TRP A 369 35.00 12.49 -32.96
N PHE A 370 34.81 12.89 -34.21
CA PHE A 370 34.18 12.04 -35.24
C PHE A 370 35.16 11.19 -36.07
N LYS A 371 36.47 11.28 -35.81
CA LYS A 371 37.45 10.31 -36.33
C LYS A 371 37.19 8.94 -35.73
N ASP A 372 37.22 7.92 -36.58
CA ASP A 372 37.13 6.54 -36.13
C ASP A 372 38.32 6.22 -35.22
N SER A 373 38.05 5.55 -34.11
CA SER A 373 39.11 4.98 -33.28
C SER A 373 39.81 3.88 -34.09
N LYS A 374 40.91 4.22 -34.77
CA LYS A 374 41.79 3.21 -35.38
C LYS A 374 42.11 2.15 -34.32
N GLY A 375 41.82 0.90 -34.65
CA GLY A 375 41.84 -0.23 -33.72
C GLY A 375 43.08 -0.29 -32.84
N LYS A 376 42.85 -0.27 -31.54
CA LYS A 376 43.44 -1.27 -30.66
C LYS A 376 42.30 -2.19 -30.28
N GLU A 377 42.28 -3.38 -30.88
CA GLU A 377 41.71 -4.54 -30.21
C GLU A 377 42.49 -4.69 -28.90
N THR A 378 41.88 -4.27 -27.80
CA THR A 378 42.25 -4.78 -26.48
C THR A 378 41.67 -6.19 -26.41
N PRO A 379 42.47 -7.23 -26.13
CA PRO A 379 41.93 -8.58 -26.01
C PRO A 379 40.86 -8.59 -24.92
N GLN A 380 39.74 -9.27 -25.18
CA GLN A 380 38.88 -9.75 -24.11
C GLN A 380 39.75 -10.57 -23.14
N LYS A 381 39.96 -10.05 -21.94
CA LYS A 381 40.20 -10.92 -20.80
C LYS A 381 38.84 -11.53 -20.46
N GLU A 382 38.63 -12.77 -20.89
CA GLU A 382 37.76 -13.66 -20.13
C GLU A 382 38.36 -13.75 -18.72
N SER A 383 37.69 -13.16 -17.74
CA SER A 383 37.80 -13.60 -16.36
C SER A 383 36.59 -14.48 -16.07
N THR A 384 36.72 -15.76 -16.38
CA THR A 384 36.20 -16.78 -15.47
C THR A 384 36.87 -16.59 -14.13
N GLU A 385 36.16 -16.02 -13.16
CA GLU A 385 36.47 -16.27 -11.75
C GLU A 385 35.14 -16.50 -11.02
N THR A 386 34.85 -17.79 -10.97
CA THR A 386 34.25 -18.49 -9.85
C THR A 386 34.45 -17.77 -8.52
N LYS A 387 33.35 -17.71 -7.75
CA LYS A 387 33.38 -17.62 -6.29
C LYS A 387 34.47 -18.54 -5.73
N ASP A 388 35.39 -18.01 -4.94
CA ASP A 388 35.76 -18.66 -3.69
C ASP A 388 36.48 -17.70 -2.74
N TYR A 389 36.30 -18.04 -1.48
CA TYR A 389 36.87 -17.51 -0.24
C TYR A 389 38.37 -17.17 -0.30
N LEU A 390 38.79 -16.25 0.57
CA LEU A 390 39.98 -16.28 1.45
C LEU A 390 39.93 -14.99 2.30
N GLU A 391 39.60 -15.09 3.60
CA GLU A 391 40.56 -15.26 4.70
C GLU A 391 41.46 -14.02 4.86
N GLU A 392 41.11 -13.19 5.84
CA GLU A 392 42.05 -12.28 6.49
C GLU A 392 42.62 -13.00 7.72
N GLU A 393 43.88 -13.37 7.57
CA GLU A 393 45.00 -13.35 8.54
C GLU A 393 44.74 -13.79 10.00
N ASP A 394 45.28 -14.98 10.31
CA ASP A 394 45.71 -15.40 11.65
C ASP A 394 46.92 -14.56 12.11
N GLU A 395 46.86 -13.99 13.31
CA GLU A 395 47.97 -13.90 14.28
C GLU A 395 47.37 -13.53 15.65
N ASP A 396 47.15 -14.53 16.51
CA ASP A 396 47.79 -14.61 17.84
C ASP A 396 47.23 -15.78 18.67
N GLU A 397 48.18 -16.52 19.23
CA GLU A 397 48.06 -17.69 20.10
C GLU A 397 47.26 -17.37 21.39
N GLU A 398 46.42 -18.29 21.85
CA GLU A 398 46.58 -18.95 23.16
C GLU A 398 45.49 -20.01 23.44
N GLU A 399 45.93 -20.97 24.24
CA GLU A 399 45.34 -22.25 24.59
C GLU A 399 43.93 -22.18 25.22
N SER A 400 43.07 -23.16 24.91
CA SER A 400 42.61 -24.12 25.94
C SER A 400 41.54 -25.09 25.41
N GLU A 401 41.74 -26.33 25.84
CA GLU A 401 40.92 -27.50 25.66
C GLU A 401 39.46 -27.29 26.10
N ASN A 402 38.49 -27.71 25.29
CA ASN A 402 37.45 -28.60 25.82
C ASN A 402 36.75 -29.39 24.72
N SER A 403 36.91 -30.69 24.83
CA SER A 403 36.20 -31.75 24.14
C SER A 403 34.73 -31.77 24.57
N LEU A 404 33.81 -32.16 23.68
CA LEU A 404 33.09 -33.44 23.76
C LEU A 404 32.01 -33.57 22.68
N SER A 405 32.06 -34.74 22.04
CA SER A 405 31.18 -35.31 21.03
C SER A 405 29.75 -35.58 21.49
N LEU A 406 28.78 -35.41 20.57
CA LEU A 406 27.45 -36.00 20.64
C LEU A 406 27.50 -37.52 20.35
N PRO A 407 26.81 -38.38 21.11
CA PRO A 407 26.66 -39.80 20.77
C PRO A 407 25.63 -39.97 19.65
N LYS A 408 25.96 -40.83 18.68
CA LYS A 408 24.99 -41.56 17.87
C LYS A 408 24.73 -42.89 18.56
N ASP A 409 23.46 -43.24 18.69
CA ASP A 409 22.91 -44.62 18.74
C ASP A 409 21.47 -44.44 18.20
N GLU A 410 21.04 -44.97 17.05
CA GLU A 410 20.77 -46.40 16.74
C GLU A 410 19.99 -47.13 17.85
N ASP A 411 18.67 -46.93 17.88
CA ASP A 411 17.65 -47.97 17.65
C ASP A 411 16.26 -47.34 17.38
#